data_AF-V9Z6L0-F1
#
_entry.id   AF-V9Z6L0-F1
#
_cell.length_a   1.000
_cell.length_b   1.000
_cell.length_c   1.000
_cell.angle_alpha   90.00
_cell.angle_beta   90.00
_cell.angle_gamma   90.00
#
_symmetry.space_group_name_H-M   'P 1'
#
loop_
_entity.id
_entity.type
_entity.pdbx_description
1 polymer ?
#
loop_
_entity_poly.entity_id
_entity_poly.type
_entity_poly.pdbx_seq_one_letter_code
_entity_poly.pdbx_strand_id
1 'polypeptide(L)'
;MSPAPLFEPVIDQHDTWAVVNPVQGCNRDCGYCYLQDLHLTRVKPTILASPEDTVAQLLAHRYYHPNLVLALYTCTDAFATRANTAHLTALLQTLASSQVRNPVCLITKCHIPDDAIDCIRRVRDTGLPVLVYLSYSGLGPDIERGIQHDALRANFPRLHSAGIPVVHYWRPFLPQNSHPDVLENVLDLASRYAECSVTVGTKIKPSALDQITALWPDIAAPHLDPQGADSVWPRTAWEWLRHLPDRYRDHPVYQTNSCALAYVLGRHDRAGVHDTPTCLNANRCPARQRERCRRAVPLQQPLTRQDIDRHLDRLHHGGVHYTVHEDTRTIVFTTPLPLRDRHNLAQVLAATVRAPQHPDERYWAGRLSGAQPLIIDTP
;
A
#
# COMPACT_ATOMS: atom_id res chain seq x y z
N MET A 1 10.64 -23.77 -21.60
CA MET A 1 9.61 -24.01 -20.56
C MET A 1 9.43 -22.71 -19.82
N SER A 2 8.19 -22.20 -19.69
CA SER A 2 7.96 -21.01 -18.87
C SER A 2 8.26 -21.33 -17.40
N PRO A 3 8.92 -20.44 -16.66
CA PRO A 3 9.20 -20.65 -15.24
C PRO A 3 7.91 -20.85 -14.42
N ALA A 4 8.00 -21.64 -13.35
CA ALA A 4 6.86 -21.98 -12.51
C ALA A 4 6.38 -20.77 -11.68
N PRO A 5 5.07 -20.63 -11.40
CA PRO A 5 4.56 -19.59 -10.53
C PRO A 5 5.19 -19.60 -9.14
N LEU A 6 5.56 -18.43 -8.64
CA LEU A 6 6.09 -18.23 -7.29
C LEU A 6 5.04 -17.52 -6.44
N PHE A 7 4.44 -18.25 -5.51
CA PHE A 7 3.46 -17.68 -4.58
C PHE A 7 4.14 -17.04 -3.37
N GLU A 8 3.62 -15.88 -2.96
CA GLU A 8 3.97 -15.27 -1.68
C GLU A 8 3.24 -15.99 -0.54
N PRO A 9 3.66 -15.82 0.73
CA PRO A 9 2.89 -16.30 1.87
C PRO A 9 1.46 -15.76 1.89
N VAL A 10 0.52 -16.57 2.41
CA VAL A 10 -0.88 -16.12 2.60
C VAL A 10 -0.95 -14.95 3.56
N ILE A 11 -0.17 -14.97 4.65
CA ILE A 11 -0.05 -13.85 5.57
C ILE A 11 1.35 -13.25 5.44
N ASP A 12 1.43 -11.96 5.18
CA ASP A 12 2.68 -11.25 4.97
C ASP A 12 2.67 -9.85 5.59
N GLN A 13 3.79 -9.13 5.52
CA GLN A 13 3.92 -7.77 6.05
C GLN A 13 4.53 -6.84 5.00
N HIS A 14 3.82 -5.74 4.70
CA HIS A 14 4.34 -4.65 3.89
C HIS A 14 4.63 -3.42 4.75
N ASP A 15 5.19 -2.38 4.14
CA ASP A 15 5.59 -1.12 4.78
C ASP A 15 4.48 -0.43 5.59
N THR A 16 3.22 -0.63 5.21
CA THR A 16 2.07 0.09 5.77
C THR A 16 1.06 -0.80 6.49
N TRP A 17 0.97 -2.08 6.13
CA TRP A 17 -0.10 -2.97 6.55
C TRP A 17 0.34 -4.42 6.61
N ALA A 18 -0.40 -5.22 7.36
CA ALA A 18 -0.37 -6.67 7.21
C ALA A 18 -1.13 -7.07 5.94
N VAL A 19 -0.63 -8.06 5.24
CA VAL A 19 -1.16 -8.51 3.95
C VAL A 19 -1.77 -9.88 4.09
N VAL A 20 -2.91 -10.07 3.43
CA VAL A 20 -3.67 -11.33 3.44
C VAL A 20 -3.99 -11.73 2.00
N ASN A 21 -3.26 -12.69 1.47
CA ASN A 21 -3.25 -13.15 0.07
C ASN A 21 -3.68 -14.62 -0.07
N PRO A 22 -4.94 -14.97 0.27
CA PRO A 22 -5.43 -16.33 0.16
C PRO A 22 -5.73 -16.72 -1.28
N VAL A 23 -5.77 -15.76 -2.20
CA VAL A 23 -5.87 -15.98 -3.64
C VAL A 23 -4.76 -15.19 -4.33
N GLN A 24 -4.04 -15.81 -5.24
CA GLN A 24 -2.89 -15.21 -5.92
C GLN A 24 -2.87 -15.51 -7.41
N GLY A 25 -2.30 -14.60 -8.19
CA GLY A 25 -2.34 -14.64 -9.65
C GLY A 25 -3.42 -13.73 -10.21
N CYS A 26 -3.14 -13.07 -11.33
CA CYS A 26 -4.04 -12.13 -11.98
C CYS A 26 -4.11 -12.41 -13.48
N ASN A 27 -5.32 -12.37 -14.05
CA ASN A 27 -5.54 -12.55 -15.50
C ASN A 27 -5.27 -11.27 -16.32
N ARG A 28 -4.83 -10.19 -15.67
CA ARG A 28 -4.52 -8.89 -16.29
C ARG A 28 -3.04 -8.84 -16.67
N ASP A 29 -2.71 -7.95 -17.61
CA ASP A 29 -1.38 -7.84 -18.19
C ASP A 29 -0.86 -6.40 -18.18
N CYS A 30 -0.93 -5.75 -17.01
CA CYS A 30 -0.36 -4.41 -16.86
C CYS A 30 1.17 -4.48 -17.04
N GLY A 31 1.71 -3.67 -17.94
CA GLY A 31 3.12 -3.71 -18.34
C GLY A 31 4.11 -3.46 -17.20
N TYR A 32 3.68 -2.78 -16.13
CA TYR A 32 4.50 -2.45 -14.96
C TYR A 32 4.25 -3.38 -13.75
N CYS A 33 3.43 -4.41 -13.89
CA CYS A 33 2.96 -5.21 -12.76
C CYS A 33 4.11 -5.98 -12.10
N TYR A 34 4.29 -5.80 -10.79
CA TYR A 34 5.31 -6.53 -10.01
C TYR A 34 5.07 -8.05 -9.95
N LEU A 35 3.86 -8.51 -10.27
CA LEU A 35 3.53 -9.93 -10.32
C LEU A 35 4.15 -10.65 -11.52
N GLN A 36 4.71 -9.92 -12.49
CA GLN A 36 5.42 -10.53 -13.62
C GLN A 36 6.65 -11.32 -13.14
N ASP A 37 7.40 -10.76 -12.19
CA ASP A 37 8.56 -11.41 -11.52
C ASP A 37 8.20 -12.70 -10.81
N LEU A 38 6.94 -12.84 -10.39
CA LEU A 38 6.40 -14.02 -9.72
C LEU A 38 5.74 -15.01 -10.70
N HIS A 39 5.71 -14.68 -11.98
CA HIS A 39 4.97 -15.40 -13.02
C HIS A 39 3.48 -15.55 -12.69
N LEU A 40 2.92 -14.51 -12.06
CA LEU A 40 1.54 -14.42 -11.57
C LEU A 40 0.68 -13.44 -12.40
N THR A 41 1.11 -13.08 -13.60
CA THR A 41 0.31 -12.28 -14.57
C THR A 41 -0.13 -13.15 -15.74
N ARG A 42 -1.26 -12.79 -16.38
CA ARG A 42 -1.88 -13.58 -17.46
C ARG A 42 -2.18 -15.04 -17.06
N VAL A 43 -2.42 -15.28 -15.77
CA VAL A 43 -2.74 -16.59 -15.22
C VAL A 43 -4.12 -16.59 -14.60
N LYS A 44 -4.71 -17.79 -14.50
CA LYS A 44 -5.89 -18.00 -13.66
C LYS A 44 -5.47 -17.86 -12.19
N PRO A 45 -6.16 -17.05 -11.37
CA PRO A 45 -5.88 -16.97 -9.95
C PRO A 45 -6.05 -18.33 -9.25
N THR A 46 -5.17 -18.63 -8.29
CA THR A 46 -5.16 -19.85 -7.49
C THR A 46 -5.59 -19.53 -6.06
N ILE A 47 -6.54 -20.29 -5.53
CA ILE A 47 -6.94 -20.24 -4.12
C ILE A 47 -5.93 -21.08 -3.32
N LEU A 48 -5.26 -20.44 -2.36
CA LEU A 48 -4.25 -21.02 -1.48
C LEU A 48 -4.79 -21.36 -0.09
N ALA A 49 -5.85 -20.68 0.35
CA ALA A 49 -6.51 -20.92 1.62
C ALA A 49 -8.01 -20.60 1.50
N SER A 50 -8.86 -21.36 2.18
CA SER A 50 -10.28 -21.02 2.33
C SER A 50 -10.46 -19.76 3.19
N PRO A 51 -11.64 -19.10 3.18
CA PRO A 51 -11.94 -18.00 4.09
C PRO A 51 -11.67 -18.32 5.57
N GLU A 52 -12.08 -19.51 6.03
CA GLU A 52 -11.91 -19.98 7.41
C GLU A 52 -10.43 -20.21 7.73
N ASP A 53 -9.71 -20.93 6.85
CA ASP A 53 -8.27 -21.16 7.00
C ASP A 53 -7.49 -19.85 6.97
N THR A 54 -7.92 -18.89 6.17
CA THR A 54 -7.30 -17.56 6.08
C THR A 54 -7.38 -16.83 7.41
N VAL A 55 -8.55 -16.83 8.05
CA VAL A 55 -8.74 -16.18 9.37
C VAL A 55 -7.95 -16.92 10.46
N ALA A 56 -7.93 -18.26 10.43
CA ALA A 56 -7.14 -19.06 11.36
C ALA A 56 -5.64 -18.78 11.21
N GLN A 57 -5.12 -18.79 9.98
CA GLN A 57 -3.73 -18.47 9.68
C GLN A 57 -3.38 -17.04 10.09
N LEU A 58 -4.25 -16.07 9.80
CA LEU A 58 -4.05 -14.68 10.20
C LEU A 58 -3.88 -14.56 11.71
N LEU A 59 -4.83 -15.08 12.50
CA LEU A 59 -4.82 -14.97 13.96
C LEU A 59 -3.62 -15.68 14.61
N ALA A 60 -3.16 -16.78 14.01
CA ALA A 60 -1.99 -17.52 14.47
C ALA A 60 -0.66 -16.89 14.02
N HIS A 61 -0.66 -15.97 13.04
CA HIS A 61 0.57 -15.48 12.44
C HIS A 61 1.35 -14.56 13.38
N ARG A 62 2.68 -14.66 13.34
CA ARG A 62 3.59 -13.79 14.11
C ARG A 62 3.43 -12.29 13.80
N TYR A 63 3.01 -11.95 12.58
CA TYR A 63 2.78 -10.56 12.18
C TYR A 63 1.42 -9.99 12.61
N TYR A 64 0.48 -10.83 13.06
CA TYR A 64 -0.86 -10.34 13.39
C TYR A 64 -0.83 -9.41 14.60
N HIS A 65 -1.44 -8.25 14.47
CA HIS A 65 -1.65 -7.36 15.61
C HIS A 65 -2.93 -6.56 15.39
N PRO A 66 -3.81 -6.42 16.40
CA PRO A 66 -5.16 -5.86 16.22
C PRO A 66 -5.18 -4.40 15.73
N ASN A 67 -4.07 -3.67 15.90
CA ASN A 67 -3.97 -2.28 15.46
C ASN A 67 -3.54 -2.11 13.99
N LEU A 68 -3.15 -3.19 13.30
CA LEU A 68 -2.72 -3.11 11.90
C LEU A 68 -3.93 -2.99 10.97
N VAL A 69 -3.72 -2.41 9.79
CA VAL A 69 -4.67 -2.53 8.68
C VAL A 69 -4.37 -3.84 7.94
N LEU A 70 -5.40 -4.54 7.48
CA LEU A 70 -5.28 -5.71 6.62
C LEU A 70 -5.50 -5.28 5.17
N ALA A 71 -4.47 -5.35 4.34
CA ALA A 71 -4.63 -5.25 2.90
C ALA A 71 -4.89 -6.64 2.32
N LEU A 72 -6.09 -6.83 1.76
CA LEU A 72 -6.46 -8.12 1.19
C LEU A 72 -6.09 -8.17 -0.29
N TYR A 73 -5.67 -9.35 -0.75
CA TYR A 73 -5.49 -9.68 -2.17
C TYR A 73 -4.47 -8.80 -2.90
N THR A 74 -3.37 -8.40 -2.27
CA THR A 74 -2.32 -7.61 -2.96
C THR A 74 -1.66 -8.39 -4.10
N CYS A 75 -1.67 -9.73 -4.04
CA CYS A 75 -1.14 -10.62 -5.08
C CYS A 75 -2.17 -11.09 -6.13
N THR A 76 -3.34 -10.44 -6.20
CA THR A 76 -4.33 -10.60 -7.27
C THR A 76 -5.15 -9.29 -7.38
N ASP A 77 -6.24 -9.30 -8.12
CA ASP A 77 -7.31 -8.30 -7.95
C ASP A 77 -8.56 -9.08 -7.52
N ALA A 78 -9.11 -8.70 -6.36
CA ALA A 78 -10.23 -9.41 -5.74
C ALA A 78 -11.49 -9.42 -6.62
N PHE A 79 -11.58 -8.51 -7.59
CA PHE A 79 -12.70 -8.39 -8.53
C PHE A 79 -12.32 -8.79 -9.96
N ALA A 80 -11.13 -9.37 -10.19
CA ALA A 80 -10.71 -9.81 -11.52
C ALA A 80 -11.56 -10.95 -12.10
N THR A 81 -12.11 -11.80 -11.23
CA THR A 81 -12.94 -12.95 -11.62
C THR A 81 -14.12 -13.12 -10.67
N ARG A 82 -15.16 -13.81 -11.13
CA ARG A 82 -16.30 -14.18 -10.28
C ARG A 82 -15.89 -15.04 -9.09
N ALA A 83 -14.92 -15.95 -9.28
CA ALA A 83 -14.40 -16.79 -8.21
C ALA A 83 -13.66 -15.97 -7.13
N ASN A 84 -12.83 -15.00 -7.54
CA ASN A 84 -12.16 -14.08 -6.61
C ASN A 84 -13.19 -13.26 -5.83
N THR A 85 -14.21 -12.73 -6.50
CA THR A 85 -15.26 -11.90 -5.88
C THR A 85 -16.07 -12.71 -4.86
N ALA A 86 -16.40 -13.96 -5.19
CA ALA A 86 -17.08 -14.88 -4.28
C ALA A 86 -16.22 -15.19 -3.05
N HIS A 87 -14.92 -15.46 -3.26
CA HIS A 87 -13.99 -15.71 -2.16
C HIS A 87 -13.81 -14.49 -1.25
N LEU A 88 -13.68 -13.29 -1.82
CA LEU A 88 -13.64 -12.03 -1.07
C LEU A 88 -14.90 -11.86 -0.21
N THR A 89 -16.08 -12.06 -0.81
CA THR A 89 -17.37 -11.90 -0.13
C THR A 89 -17.49 -12.84 1.06
N ALA A 90 -17.11 -14.12 0.88
CA ALA A 90 -17.08 -15.10 1.96
C ALA A 90 -16.06 -14.70 3.05
N LEU A 91 -14.84 -14.31 2.66
CA LEU A 91 -13.81 -13.87 3.62
C LEU A 91 -14.24 -12.65 4.45
N LEU A 92 -14.89 -11.66 3.84
CA LEU A 92 -15.39 -10.50 4.58
C LEU A 92 -16.46 -10.90 5.61
N GLN A 93 -17.34 -11.85 5.27
CA GLN A 93 -18.34 -12.41 6.20
C GLN A 93 -17.67 -13.19 7.34
N THR A 94 -16.70 -14.06 7.02
CA THR A 94 -15.93 -14.81 8.02
C THR A 94 -15.19 -13.86 8.96
N LEU A 95 -14.52 -12.82 8.43
CA LEU A 95 -13.87 -11.77 9.24
C LEU A 95 -14.87 -11.07 10.17
N ALA A 96 -16.02 -10.64 9.65
CA ALA A 96 -17.06 -9.96 10.41
C ALA A 96 -17.62 -10.80 11.58
N SER A 97 -17.71 -12.12 11.38
CA SER A 97 -18.18 -13.07 12.40
C SER A 97 -17.09 -13.52 13.39
N SER A 98 -15.83 -13.18 13.12
CA SER A 98 -14.68 -13.60 13.93
C SER A 98 -14.33 -12.58 15.03
N GLN A 99 -13.21 -12.80 15.73
CA GLN A 99 -12.63 -11.83 16.67
C GLN A 99 -11.77 -10.73 16.00
N VAL A 100 -11.58 -10.78 14.68
CA VAL A 100 -10.78 -9.78 13.96
C VAL A 100 -11.50 -8.43 13.97
N ARG A 101 -10.78 -7.37 14.37
CA ARG A 101 -11.29 -5.98 14.41
C ARG A 101 -10.40 -5.01 13.62
N ASN A 102 -9.39 -5.54 12.95
CA ASN A 102 -8.50 -4.76 12.10
C ASN A 102 -9.30 -4.07 10.98
N PRO A 103 -9.02 -2.79 10.66
CA PRO A 103 -9.52 -2.21 9.44
C PRO A 103 -9.08 -3.01 8.21
N VAL A 104 -9.96 -3.15 7.24
CA VAL A 104 -9.74 -3.87 5.99
C VAL A 104 -9.61 -2.87 4.85
N CYS A 105 -8.56 -3.05 4.05
CA CYS A 105 -8.28 -2.30 2.84
C CYS A 105 -8.38 -3.25 1.63
N LEU A 106 -9.21 -2.89 0.66
CA LEU A 106 -9.30 -3.56 -0.63
C LEU A 106 -8.67 -2.69 -1.70
N ILE A 107 -7.82 -3.24 -2.56
CA ILE A 107 -7.21 -2.49 -3.67
C ILE A 107 -7.69 -3.11 -4.97
N THR A 108 -8.18 -2.30 -5.92
CA THR A 108 -8.65 -2.82 -7.20
C THR A 108 -8.48 -1.86 -8.37
N LYS A 109 -8.32 -2.43 -9.56
CA LYS A 109 -8.46 -1.79 -10.88
C LYS A 109 -9.70 -2.28 -11.63
N CYS A 110 -10.44 -3.22 -11.08
CA CYS A 110 -11.58 -3.84 -11.73
C CYS A 110 -12.89 -3.18 -11.32
N HIS A 111 -13.92 -3.41 -12.12
CA HIS A 111 -15.30 -3.10 -11.75
C HIS A 111 -15.67 -3.83 -10.45
N ILE A 112 -16.34 -3.13 -9.53
CA ILE A 112 -16.87 -3.76 -8.31
C ILE A 112 -18.35 -4.06 -8.54
N PRO A 113 -18.79 -5.32 -8.56
CA PRO A 113 -20.20 -5.67 -8.70
C PRO A 113 -21.08 -5.14 -7.56
N ASP A 114 -22.37 -4.92 -7.82
CA ASP A 114 -23.32 -4.38 -6.82
C ASP A 114 -23.48 -5.30 -5.59
N ASP A 115 -23.51 -6.62 -5.79
CA ASP A 115 -23.60 -7.60 -4.70
C ASP A 115 -22.37 -7.56 -3.77
N ALA A 116 -21.20 -7.25 -4.32
CA ALA A 116 -19.99 -7.01 -3.55
C ALA A 116 -20.03 -5.68 -2.79
N ILE A 117 -20.57 -4.61 -3.39
CA ILE A 117 -20.81 -3.33 -2.69
C ILE A 117 -21.75 -3.55 -1.50
N ASP A 118 -22.84 -4.29 -1.69
CA ASP A 118 -23.80 -4.62 -0.64
C ASP A 118 -23.20 -5.51 0.45
N CYS A 119 -22.32 -6.44 0.10
CA CYS A 119 -21.55 -7.21 1.08
C CYS A 119 -20.66 -6.29 1.93
N ILE A 120 -19.88 -5.41 1.29
CA ILE A 120 -19.00 -4.47 1.99
C ILE A 120 -19.82 -3.59 2.95
N ARG A 121 -20.98 -3.07 2.53
CA ARG A 121 -21.87 -2.29 3.40
C ARG A 121 -22.32 -3.09 4.62
N ARG A 122 -22.87 -4.29 4.42
CA ARG A 122 -23.34 -5.15 5.52
C ARG A 122 -22.22 -5.49 6.51
N VAL A 123 -21.01 -5.71 6.01
CA VAL A 123 -19.83 -5.97 6.85
C VAL A 123 -19.43 -4.73 7.65
N ARG A 124 -19.53 -3.53 7.06
CA ARG A 124 -19.30 -2.29 7.80
C ARG A 124 -20.35 -2.04 8.89
N ASP A 125 -21.59 -2.46 8.66
CA ASP A 125 -22.68 -2.33 9.63
C ASP A 125 -22.44 -3.19 10.90
N THR A 126 -21.57 -4.21 10.84
CA THR A 126 -21.14 -4.96 12.03
C THR A 126 -20.08 -4.23 12.86
N GLY A 127 -19.60 -3.09 12.39
CA GLY A 127 -18.53 -2.30 13.00
C GLY A 127 -17.13 -2.63 12.48
N LEU A 128 -16.97 -3.57 11.54
CA LEU A 128 -15.68 -3.84 10.91
C LEU A 128 -15.37 -2.76 9.84
N PRO A 129 -14.34 -1.91 10.02
CA PRO A 129 -14.05 -0.87 9.04
C PRO A 129 -13.55 -1.49 7.74
N VAL A 130 -14.20 -1.18 6.62
CA VAL A 130 -13.75 -1.55 5.27
C VAL A 130 -13.66 -0.29 4.42
N LEU A 131 -12.54 -0.13 3.72
CA LEU A 131 -12.31 0.93 2.76
C LEU A 131 -11.72 0.39 1.45
N VAL A 132 -11.87 1.16 0.37
CA VAL A 132 -11.47 0.73 -0.97
C VAL A 132 -10.47 1.71 -1.57
N TYR A 133 -9.35 1.17 -2.04
CA TYR A 133 -8.35 1.83 -2.86
C TYR A 133 -8.67 1.57 -4.33
N LEU A 134 -9.11 2.61 -5.04
CA LEU A 134 -9.28 2.54 -6.49
C LEU A 134 -7.97 2.95 -7.16
N SER A 135 -7.30 1.99 -7.79
CA SER A 135 -6.02 2.21 -8.45
C SER A 135 -6.22 2.74 -9.86
N TYR A 136 -6.45 4.04 -9.95
CA TYR A 136 -6.63 4.76 -11.21
C TYR A 136 -5.41 5.66 -11.45
N SER A 137 -4.72 5.48 -12.56
CA SER A 137 -3.43 6.15 -12.83
C SER A 137 -3.53 7.18 -13.95
N GLY A 138 -4.55 7.08 -14.81
CA GLY A 138 -4.61 7.79 -16.09
C GLY A 138 -3.90 7.06 -17.24
N LEU A 139 -3.27 5.90 -17.00
CA LEU A 139 -2.67 5.08 -18.05
C LEU A 139 -3.74 4.44 -18.95
N GLY A 140 -3.38 4.25 -20.22
CA GLY A 140 -4.24 3.67 -21.24
C GLY A 140 -4.20 2.14 -21.33
N PRO A 141 -5.02 1.55 -22.22
CA PRO A 141 -5.10 0.10 -22.43
C PRO A 141 -3.86 -0.50 -23.08
N ASP A 142 -3.00 0.31 -23.68
CA ASP A 142 -1.68 -0.05 -24.21
C ASP A 142 -0.74 -0.54 -23.10
N ILE A 143 -0.79 0.11 -21.94
CA ILE A 143 0.01 -0.25 -20.75
C ILE A 143 -0.80 -1.12 -19.79
N GLU A 144 -2.07 -0.80 -19.53
CA GLU A 144 -2.93 -1.51 -18.58
C GLU A 144 -3.85 -2.51 -19.30
N ARG A 145 -3.25 -3.48 -20.00
CA ARG A 145 -3.99 -4.46 -20.80
C ARG A 145 -4.94 -5.31 -19.96
N GLY A 146 -6.18 -5.39 -20.42
CA GLY A 146 -7.27 -6.13 -19.79
C GLY A 146 -8.01 -5.38 -18.69
N ILE A 147 -7.64 -4.12 -18.38
CA ILE A 147 -8.41 -3.27 -17.48
C ILE A 147 -9.55 -2.59 -18.24
N GLN A 148 -10.73 -2.52 -17.63
CA GLN A 148 -11.88 -1.78 -18.16
C GLN A 148 -11.95 -0.42 -17.46
N HIS A 149 -11.21 0.57 -17.98
CA HIS A 149 -11.03 1.88 -17.34
C HIS A 149 -12.34 2.62 -17.08
N ASP A 150 -13.34 2.51 -17.96
CA ASP A 150 -14.65 3.15 -17.76
C ASP A 150 -15.38 2.57 -16.56
N ALA A 151 -15.32 1.24 -16.41
CA ALA A 151 -15.93 0.54 -15.29
C ALA A 151 -15.18 0.81 -13.97
N LEU A 152 -13.85 0.96 -14.02
CA LEU A 152 -13.05 1.43 -12.89
C LEU A 152 -13.43 2.86 -12.48
N ARG A 153 -13.53 3.79 -13.43
CA ARG A 153 -13.94 5.18 -13.16
C ARG A 153 -15.36 5.24 -12.59
N ALA A 154 -16.26 4.39 -13.06
CA ALA A 154 -17.63 4.30 -12.54
C ALA A 154 -17.70 3.82 -11.08
N ASN A 155 -16.66 3.14 -10.55
CA ASN A 155 -16.65 2.76 -9.14
C ASN A 155 -16.59 3.97 -8.20
N PHE A 156 -15.97 5.10 -8.60
CA PHE A 156 -15.85 6.29 -7.74
C PHE A 156 -17.22 6.81 -7.25
N PRO A 157 -18.16 7.23 -8.14
CA PRO A 157 -19.47 7.69 -7.70
C PRO A 157 -20.32 6.58 -7.06
N ARG A 158 -20.16 5.32 -7.48
CA ARG A 158 -20.92 4.18 -6.93
C ARG A 158 -20.56 3.91 -5.46
N LEU A 159 -19.27 3.84 -5.14
CA LEU A 159 -18.79 3.64 -3.78
C LEU A 159 -19.09 4.85 -2.90
N HIS A 160 -18.94 6.06 -3.42
CA HIS A 160 -19.31 7.29 -2.72
C HIS A 160 -20.79 7.30 -2.34
N SER A 161 -21.68 6.98 -3.28
CA SER A 161 -23.13 6.90 -3.04
C SER A 161 -23.50 5.78 -2.04
N ALA A 162 -22.71 4.72 -2.00
CA ALA A 162 -22.84 3.64 -1.02
C ALA A 162 -22.26 3.97 0.37
N GLY A 163 -21.65 5.15 0.54
CA GLY A 163 -21.01 5.57 1.78
C GLY A 163 -19.78 4.74 2.15
N ILE A 164 -19.12 4.09 1.18
CA ILE A 164 -17.90 3.33 1.37
C ILE A 164 -16.71 4.27 1.16
N PRO A 165 -15.81 4.44 2.16
CA PRO A 165 -14.66 5.33 2.01
C PRO A 165 -13.75 4.88 0.87
N VAL A 166 -13.44 5.82 -0.03
CA VAL A 166 -12.57 5.59 -1.18
C VAL A 166 -11.26 6.34 -0.99
N VAL A 167 -10.15 5.64 -1.20
CA VAL A 167 -8.84 6.25 -1.42
C VAL A 167 -8.51 6.13 -2.90
N HIS A 168 -8.21 7.25 -3.55
CA HIS A 168 -7.65 7.22 -4.89
C HIS A 168 -6.20 6.78 -4.83
N TYR A 169 -5.89 5.57 -5.32
CA TYR A 169 -4.53 5.04 -5.32
C TYR A 169 -3.81 5.34 -6.63
N TRP A 170 -3.23 6.53 -6.70
CA TRP A 170 -2.62 7.09 -7.89
C TRP A 170 -1.22 6.55 -8.11
N ARG A 171 -1.15 5.42 -8.80
CA ARG A 171 0.11 4.75 -9.16
C ARG A 171 -0.08 3.78 -10.33
N PRO A 172 1.00 3.48 -11.07
CA PRO A 172 2.31 4.15 -11.01
C PRO A 172 2.29 5.50 -11.74
N PHE A 173 3.37 6.27 -11.59
CA PHE A 173 3.67 7.40 -12.47
C PHE A 173 4.75 7.00 -13.48
N LEU A 174 4.39 7.10 -14.75
CA LEU A 174 5.23 6.88 -15.92
C LEU A 174 5.13 8.12 -16.83
N PRO A 175 6.03 8.31 -17.81
CA PRO A 175 5.95 9.47 -18.70
C PRO A 175 4.55 9.61 -19.35
N GLN A 176 3.93 8.48 -19.72
CA GLN A 176 2.67 8.40 -20.45
C GLN A 176 1.45 8.95 -19.68
N ASN A 177 1.48 8.99 -18.34
CA ASN A 177 0.40 9.57 -17.52
C ASN A 177 0.82 10.81 -16.74
N SER A 178 1.95 11.42 -17.10
CA SER A 178 2.54 12.54 -16.33
C SER A 178 2.38 13.90 -17.00
N HIS A 179 1.57 14.01 -18.04
CA HIS A 179 1.21 15.30 -18.64
C HIS A 179 0.14 16.03 -17.79
N PRO A 180 0.23 17.37 -17.62
CA PRO A 180 -0.70 18.15 -16.81
C PRO A 180 -2.18 17.87 -17.10
N ASP A 181 -2.59 17.79 -18.37
CA ASP A 181 -3.99 17.51 -18.73
C ASP A 181 -4.46 16.13 -18.23
N VAL A 182 -3.60 15.11 -18.29
CA VAL A 182 -3.90 13.77 -17.75
C VAL A 182 -3.99 13.82 -16.23
N LEU A 183 -3.04 14.51 -15.59
CA LEU A 183 -3.00 14.66 -14.14
C LEU A 183 -4.25 15.37 -13.62
N GLU A 184 -4.66 16.44 -14.29
CA GLU A 184 -5.87 17.20 -14.00
C GLU A 184 -7.12 16.36 -14.19
N ASN A 185 -7.27 15.67 -15.32
CA ASN A 185 -8.42 14.81 -15.57
C ASN A 185 -8.57 13.71 -14.51
N VAL A 186 -7.46 13.09 -14.09
CA VAL A 186 -7.47 12.05 -13.05
C VAL A 186 -7.89 12.64 -11.70
N LEU A 187 -7.29 13.76 -11.30
CA LEU A 187 -7.58 14.36 -10.00
C LEU A 187 -8.96 15.02 -9.94
N ASP A 188 -9.46 15.54 -11.05
CA ASP A 188 -10.82 16.06 -11.19
C ASP A 188 -11.87 14.98 -10.91
N LEU A 189 -11.64 13.73 -11.32
CA LEU A 189 -12.52 12.62 -10.95
C LEU A 189 -12.35 12.25 -9.47
N ALA A 190 -11.10 12.06 -9.04
CA ALA A 190 -10.80 11.55 -7.71
C ALA A 190 -11.27 12.50 -6.60
N SER A 191 -11.02 13.81 -6.73
CA SER A 191 -11.36 14.82 -5.73
C SER A 191 -12.85 15.01 -5.51
N ARG A 192 -13.70 14.57 -6.45
CA ARG A 192 -15.16 14.60 -6.30
C ARG A 192 -15.72 13.50 -5.40
N TYR A 193 -15.03 12.36 -5.31
CA TYR A 193 -15.63 11.13 -4.76
C TYR A 193 -14.74 10.41 -3.73
N ALA A 194 -13.42 10.59 -3.78
CA ALA A 194 -12.48 9.96 -2.87
C ALA A 194 -12.17 10.87 -1.67
N GLU A 195 -11.92 10.26 -0.53
CA GLU A 195 -11.55 10.96 0.71
C GLU A 195 -10.20 11.66 0.60
N CYS A 196 -9.28 11.04 -0.15
CA CYS A 196 -7.94 11.55 -0.42
C CYS A 196 -7.31 10.81 -1.61
N SER A 197 -6.16 11.29 -2.08
CA SER A 197 -5.30 10.57 -3.02
C SER A 197 -3.99 10.14 -2.37
N VAL A 198 -3.55 8.92 -2.70
CA VAL A 198 -2.21 8.44 -2.41
C VAL A 198 -1.42 8.36 -3.70
N THR A 199 -0.35 9.16 -3.81
CA THR A 199 0.50 9.23 -4.99
C THR A 199 1.80 8.49 -4.74
N VAL A 200 2.09 7.47 -5.57
CA VAL A 200 3.33 6.68 -5.45
C VAL A 200 3.94 6.52 -6.84
N GLY A 201 5.23 6.85 -6.96
CA GLY A 201 6.00 6.67 -8.18
C GLY A 201 6.16 5.21 -8.54
N THR A 202 6.85 4.95 -9.64
CA THR A 202 7.11 3.59 -10.10
C THR A 202 8.10 2.90 -9.16
N LYS A 203 7.64 1.85 -8.49
CA LYS A 203 8.48 0.98 -7.66
C LYS A 203 9.21 -0.01 -8.56
N ILE A 204 10.52 -0.13 -8.44
CA ILE A 204 11.34 -0.99 -9.28
C ILE A 204 12.00 -2.05 -8.41
N LYS A 205 11.59 -3.30 -8.60
CA LYS A 205 12.30 -4.44 -8.01
C LYS A 205 13.60 -4.68 -8.78
N PRO A 206 14.62 -5.27 -8.14
CA PRO A 206 15.83 -5.68 -8.83
C PRO A 206 15.56 -6.50 -10.10
N SER A 207 14.60 -7.41 -10.06
CA SER A 207 14.19 -8.27 -11.17
C SER A 207 13.35 -7.60 -12.27
N ALA A 208 12.81 -6.41 -12.02
CA ALA A 208 11.83 -5.77 -12.91
C ALA A 208 12.43 -4.62 -13.77
N LEU A 209 13.75 -4.40 -13.72
CA LEU A 209 14.36 -3.25 -14.40
C LEU A 209 14.16 -3.29 -15.92
N ASP A 210 14.38 -4.44 -16.56
CA ASP A 210 14.20 -4.59 -18.01
C ASP A 210 12.73 -4.35 -18.43
N GLN A 211 11.80 -4.89 -17.64
CA GLN A 211 10.36 -4.71 -17.84
C GLN A 211 9.98 -3.23 -17.81
N ILE A 212 10.46 -2.49 -16.81
CA ILE A 212 10.16 -1.05 -16.67
C ILE A 212 10.89 -0.22 -17.72
N THR A 213 12.12 -0.60 -18.10
CA THR A 213 12.89 0.06 -19.16
C THR A 213 12.16 -0.01 -20.51
N ALA A 214 11.45 -1.10 -20.79
CA ALA A 214 10.61 -1.20 -21.99
C ALA A 214 9.45 -0.17 -22.03
N LEU A 215 8.99 0.31 -20.88
CA LEU A 215 7.97 1.36 -20.76
C LEU A 215 8.57 2.76 -20.62
N TRP A 216 9.76 2.86 -20.05
CA TRP A 216 10.44 4.11 -19.77
C TRP A 216 11.96 3.93 -19.92
N PRO A 217 12.48 4.11 -21.15
CA PRO A 217 13.88 3.83 -21.46
C PRO A 217 14.90 4.64 -20.66
N ASP A 218 14.58 5.89 -20.29
CA ASP A 218 15.50 6.79 -19.59
C ASP A 218 15.94 6.27 -18.21
N ILE A 219 15.16 5.36 -17.61
CA ILE A 219 15.51 4.71 -16.34
C ILE A 219 16.81 3.91 -16.43
N ALA A 220 17.18 3.43 -17.62
CA ALA A 220 18.41 2.66 -17.83
C ALA A 220 19.67 3.52 -17.96
N ALA A 221 19.59 4.84 -17.76
CA ALA A 221 20.75 5.71 -17.85
C ALA A 221 21.84 5.31 -16.82
N PRO A 222 23.12 5.15 -17.20
CA PRO A 222 24.15 4.55 -16.34
C PRO A 222 24.45 5.27 -15.01
N HIS A 223 24.05 6.53 -14.89
CA HIS A 223 24.27 7.35 -13.69
C HIS A 223 23.12 7.28 -12.67
N LEU A 224 22.04 6.57 -12.99
CA LEU A 224 20.87 6.41 -12.15
C LEU A 224 20.94 5.11 -11.35
N ASP A 225 20.41 5.15 -10.13
CA ASP A 225 20.16 3.95 -9.31
C ASP A 225 18.65 3.80 -9.03
N PRO A 226 17.87 3.30 -10.01
CA PRO A 226 16.43 3.13 -9.85
C PRO A 226 16.03 2.05 -8.83
N GLN A 227 16.91 1.09 -8.55
CA GLN A 227 16.65 -0.04 -7.65
C GLN A 227 16.90 0.34 -6.17
N GLY A 228 17.85 1.25 -5.92
CA GLY A 228 18.09 1.84 -4.60
C GLY A 228 17.10 2.94 -4.19
N ALA A 229 16.33 3.48 -5.16
CA ALA A 229 15.35 4.52 -4.92
C ALA A 229 14.08 4.00 -4.20
N ASP A 230 13.40 4.87 -3.44
CA ASP A 230 12.06 4.57 -2.91
C ASP A 230 11.10 4.32 -4.06
N SER A 231 11.07 5.23 -5.02
CA SER A 231 10.25 5.15 -6.23
C SER A 231 10.81 6.11 -7.28
N VAL A 232 10.53 5.83 -8.55
CA VAL A 232 10.95 6.66 -9.68
C VAL A 232 9.78 7.51 -10.18
N TRP A 233 10.07 8.78 -10.46
CA TRP A 233 9.07 9.80 -10.80
C TRP A 233 9.47 10.59 -12.05
N PRO A 234 8.55 10.76 -13.03
CA PRO A 234 8.73 11.76 -14.07
C PRO A 234 8.73 13.15 -13.43
N ARG A 235 9.68 14.01 -13.81
CA ARG A 235 9.81 15.36 -13.25
C ARG A 235 8.51 16.15 -13.35
N THR A 236 7.83 16.07 -14.49
CA THR A 236 6.55 16.76 -14.74
C THR A 236 5.50 16.44 -13.69
N ALA A 237 5.29 15.15 -13.38
CA ALA A 237 4.33 14.75 -12.34
C ALA A 237 4.81 15.13 -10.93
N TRP A 238 6.11 15.00 -10.66
CA TRP A 238 6.69 15.37 -9.36
C TRP A 238 6.48 16.85 -9.04
N GLU A 239 6.77 17.73 -10.00
CA GLU A 239 6.62 19.18 -9.86
C GLU A 239 5.14 19.58 -9.81
N TRP A 240 4.31 18.99 -10.66
CA TRP A 240 2.87 19.25 -10.65
C TRP A 240 2.24 18.89 -9.30
N LEU A 241 2.62 17.75 -8.69
CA LEU A 241 2.12 17.37 -7.37
C LEU A 241 2.59 18.31 -6.25
N ARG A 242 3.82 18.84 -6.35
CA ARG A 242 4.33 19.85 -5.42
C ARG A 242 3.61 21.18 -5.55
N HIS A 243 3.19 21.52 -6.76
CA HIS A 243 2.50 22.77 -7.12
C HIS A 243 1.04 22.54 -7.53
N LEU A 244 0.38 21.56 -6.90
CA LEU A 244 -1.02 21.21 -7.15
C LEU A 244 -1.92 22.46 -7.15
N PRO A 245 -2.74 22.65 -8.21
CA PRO A 245 -3.62 23.80 -8.37
C PRO A 245 -4.54 24.06 -7.17
N ASP A 246 -4.82 25.33 -6.88
CA ASP A 246 -5.63 25.77 -5.74
C ASP A 246 -7.05 25.18 -5.74
N ARG A 247 -7.60 24.83 -6.91
CA ARG A 247 -8.89 24.14 -7.01
C ARG A 247 -8.94 22.79 -6.27
N TYR A 248 -7.79 22.19 -5.99
CA TYR A 248 -7.67 20.93 -5.24
C TYR A 248 -7.25 21.14 -3.78
N ARG A 249 -7.24 22.38 -3.27
CA ARG A 249 -6.73 22.71 -1.93
C ARG A 249 -7.38 21.93 -0.78
N ASP A 250 -8.65 21.56 -0.94
CA ASP A 250 -9.42 20.85 0.08
C ASP A 250 -9.36 19.33 -0.06
N HIS A 251 -8.72 18.83 -1.13
CA HIS A 251 -8.52 17.41 -1.37
C HIS A 251 -7.14 16.95 -0.83
N PRO A 252 -7.09 16.12 0.22
CA PRO A 252 -5.82 15.65 0.77
C PRO A 252 -5.05 14.77 -0.21
N VAL A 253 -3.74 15.01 -0.32
CA VAL A 253 -2.84 14.20 -1.15
C VAL A 253 -1.66 13.73 -0.30
N TYR A 254 -1.42 12.42 -0.29
CA TYR A 254 -0.41 11.77 0.52
C TYR A 254 0.59 11.01 -0.37
N GLN A 255 1.87 11.04 -0.02
CA GLN A 255 2.89 10.15 -0.57
C GLN A 255 3.12 8.89 0.30
N THR A 256 2.34 8.73 1.38
CA THR A 256 2.39 7.55 2.25
C THR A 256 1.01 6.97 2.46
N ASN A 257 0.90 5.65 2.27
CA ASN A 257 -0.33 4.93 2.57
C ASN A 257 -0.69 5.05 4.07
N SER A 258 0.30 5.07 4.98
CA SER A 258 0.05 5.15 6.43
C SER A 258 -0.70 6.43 6.84
N CYS A 259 -0.34 7.58 6.27
CA CYS A 259 -1.00 8.85 6.57
C CYS A 259 -2.40 8.93 5.96
N ALA A 260 -2.60 8.39 4.75
CA ALA A 260 -3.92 8.32 4.14
C ALA A 260 -4.86 7.41 4.94
N LEU A 261 -4.39 6.23 5.37
CA LEU A 261 -5.16 5.34 6.24
C LEU A 261 -5.49 6.01 7.57
N ALA A 262 -4.51 6.66 8.19
CA ALA A 262 -4.74 7.40 9.43
C ALA A 262 -5.83 8.47 9.23
N TYR A 263 -5.77 9.22 8.14
CA TYR A 263 -6.78 10.22 7.78
C TYR A 263 -8.18 9.62 7.62
N VAL A 264 -8.34 8.63 6.74
CA VAL A 264 -9.64 8.00 6.43
C VAL A 264 -10.23 7.28 7.64
N LEU A 265 -9.39 6.63 8.45
CA LEU A 265 -9.84 5.89 9.64
C LEU A 265 -10.06 6.80 10.86
N GLY A 266 -9.80 8.10 10.77
CA GLY A 266 -9.97 8.99 11.90
C GLY A 266 -8.89 8.84 12.98
N ARG A 267 -7.71 8.30 12.65
CA ARG A 267 -6.62 7.93 13.58
C ARG A 267 -5.39 8.80 13.41
N HIS A 268 -4.46 8.76 14.36
CA HIS A 268 -3.13 9.36 14.20
C HIS A 268 -2.22 8.44 13.35
N ASP A 269 -1.17 9.00 12.75
CA ASP A 269 -0.14 8.22 12.07
C ASP A 269 0.61 7.33 13.07
N ARG A 270 0.82 6.06 12.70
CA ARG A 270 1.55 5.08 13.50
C ARG A 270 2.88 4.66 12.87
N ALA A 271 3.21 5.18 11.69
CA ALA A 271 4.42 4.81 10.97
C ALA A 271 5.60 5.78 11.22
N GLY A 272 5.46 6.71 12.17
CA GLY A 272 6.51 7.67 12.51
C GLY A 272 6.72 8.75 11.45
N VAL A 273 5.68 9.08 10.68
CA VAL A 273 5.74 10.07 9.60
C VAL A 273 5.54 11.49 10.11
N HIS A 274 4.84 11.69 11.24
CA HIS A 274 4.60 13.02 11.81
C HIS A 274 5.92 13.83 11.98
N ASP A 275 5.89 15.10 11.61
CA ASP A 275 7.03 16.04 11.61
C ASP A 275 8.28 15.64 10.81
N THR A 276 8.22 14.54 10.05
CA THR A 276 9.26 14.22 9.06
C THR A 276 9.14 15.11 7.81
N PRO A 277 10.19 15.21 6.98
CA PRO A 277 10.11 15.89 5.68
C PRO A 277 8.96 15.38 4.80
N THR A 278 8.60 14.10 4.92
CA THR A 278 7.44 13.53 4.21
C THR A 278 6.13 14.15 4.69
N CYS A 279 5.95 14.32 6.00
CA CYS A 279 4.76 14.99 6.55
C CYS A 279 4.70 16.47 6.18
N LEU A 280 5.84 17.16 6.22
CA LEU A 280 5.90 18.62 6.05
C LEU A 280 5.89 19.04 4.57
N ASN A 281 6.62 18.32 3.72
CA ASN A 281 6.93 18.77 2.36
C ASN A 281 6.29 17.92 1.25
N ALA A 282 5.91 16.67 1.54
CA ALA A 282 5.34 15.77 0.53
C ALA A 282 3.83 15.58 0.72
N ASN A 283 3.37 15.41 1.96
CA ASN A 283 1.96 15.22 2.26
C ASN A 283 1.22 16.56 2.36
N ARG A 284 0.19 16.74 1.53
CA ARG A 284 -0.83 17.79 1.68
C ARG A 284 -1.90 17.33 2.65
N CYS A 285 -1.52 17.30 3.93
CA CYS A 285 -2.35 16.83 5.03
C CYS A 285 -3.16 17.99 5.67
N PRO A 286 -4.49 17.84 5.85
CA PRO A 286 -5.31 18.86 6.52
C PRO A 286 -4.86 19.15 7.96
N ALA A 287 -5.05 20.40 8.40
CA ALA A 287 -4.67 20.85 9.75
C ALA A 287 -5.29 19.96 10.85
N ARG A 288 -6.56 19.55 10.70
CA ARG A 288 -7.24 18.65 11.65
C ARG A 288 -6.52 17.30 11.84
N GLN A 289 -5.95 16.75 10.78
CA GLN A 289 -5.24 15.47 10.85
C GLN A 289 -3.85 15.65 11.45
N ARG A 290 -3.15 16.74 11.10
CA ARG A 290 -1.89 17.11 11.75
C ARG A 290 -2.07 17.29 13.25
N GLU A 291 -3.15 17.94 13.66
CA GLU A 291 -3.50 18.11 15.08
C GLU A 291 -3.72 16.78 15.79
N ARG A 292 -4.43 15.86 15.15
CA ARG A 292 -4.65 14.51 15.68
C ARG A 292 -3.32 13.77 15.89
N CYS A 293 -2.38 13.88 14.95
CA CYS A 293 -1.04 13.30 15.12
C CYS A 293 -0.28 13.97 16.27
N ARG A 294 -0.27 15.31 16.33
CA ARG A 294 0.41 16.08 17.38
C ARG A 294 -0.07 15.73 18.78
N ARG A 295 -1.39 15.62 18.97
CA ARG A 295 -1.99 15.24 20.27
C ARG A 295 -1.71 13.79 20.66
N ALA A 296 -1.45 12.92 19.69
CA ALA A 296 -1.16 11.52 19.97
C ALA A 296 0.26 11.32 20.51
N VAL A 297 1.24 12.13 20.09
CA VAL A 297 2.65 12.02 20.52
C VAL A 297 2.80 11.95 22.05
N PRO A 298 2.29 12.90 22.86
CA PRO A 298 2.45 12.84 24.31
C PRO A 298 1.64 11.72 24.98
N LEU A 299 0.66 11.13 24.28
CA LEU A 299 -0.16 10.02 24.77
C LEU A 299 0.42 8.65 24.42
N GLN A 300 1.49 8.60 23.62
CA GLN A 300 2.16 7.34 23.31
C GLN A 300 2.87 6.81 24.57
N GLN A 301 2.61 5.55 24.89
CA GLN A 301 3.33 4.89 25.97
C GLN A 301 4.84 4.91 25.69
N PRO A 302 5.69 5.10 26.72
CA PRO A 302 7.13 4.99 26.56
C PRO A 302 7.50 3.67 25.88
N LEU A 303 8.40 3.74 24.91
CA LEU A 303 8.89 2.55 24.23
C LEU A 303 9.87 1.84 25.17
N THR A 304 9.44 0.78 25.85
CA THR A 304 10.31 0.06 26.79
C THR A 304 11.11 -1.02 26.08
N ARG A 305 12.31 -1.33 26.61
CA ARG A 305 13.11 -2.48 26.15
C ARG A 305 12.32 -3.79 26.25
N GLN A 306 11.53 -3.96 27.31
CA GLN A 306 10.70 -5.14 27.50
C GLN A 306 9.65 -5.32 26.39
N ASP A 307 9.05 -4.24 25.89
CA ASP A 307 8.09 -4.31 24.78
C ASP A 307 8.79 -4.64 23.46
N ILE A 308 9.98 -4.10 23.23
CA ILE A 308 10.80 -4.41 22.06
C ILE A 308 11.23 -5.88 22.09
N ASP A 309 11.81 -6.35 23.20
CA ASP A 309 12.30 -7.72 23.37
C ASP A 309 11.17 -8.73 23.18
N ARG A 310 10.01 -8.50 23.81
CA ARG A 310 8.83 -9.36 23.66
C ARG A 310 8.36 -9.44 22.20
N HIS A 311 8.38 -8.31 21.49
CA HIS A 311 7.97 -8.31 20.08
C HIS A 311 9.01 -8.97 19.18
N LEU A 312 10.31 -8.78 19.46
CA LEU A 312 11.39 -9.47 18.76
C LEU A 312 11.33 -10.99 18.96
N ASP A 313 11.05 -11.46 20.18
CA ASP A 313 10.83 -12.89 20.45
C ASP A 313 9.69 -13.45 19.60
N ARG A 314 8.57 -12.71 19.52
CA ARG A 314 7.44 -13.07 18.67
C ARG A 314 7.81 -13.13 17.18
N LEU A 315 8.72 -12.26 16.72
CA LEU A 315 9.23 -12.26 15.36
C LEU A 315 10.36 -13.29 15.13
N HIS A 316 10.74 -14.05 16.16
CA HIS A 316 11.84 -15.02 16.17
C HIS A 316 13.24 -14.38 16.04
N HIS A 317 13.40 -13.18 16.59
CA HIS A 317 14.66 -12.40 16.65
C HIS A 317 15.08 -12.10 18.10
N GLY A 318 14.77 -13.00 19.03
CA GLY A 318 15.14 -12.88 20.44
C GLY A 318 16.66 -12.76 20.63
N GLY A 319 17.08 -11.89 21.54
CA GLY A 319 18.49 -11.68 21.87
C GLY A 319 19.29 -10.83 20.87
N VAL A 320 18.66 -10.32 19.79
CA VAL A 320 19.32 -9.40 18.86
C VAL A 320 19.63 -8.06 19.56
N HIS A 321 20.84 -7.54 19.34
CA HIS A 321 21.26 -6.26 19.90
C HIS A 321 20.68 -5.05 19.16
N TYR A 322 20.17 -4.09 19.93
CA TYR A 322 19.67 -2.81 19.44
C TYR A 322 19.92 -1.67 20.42
N THR A 323 19.88 -0.45 19.89
CA THR A 323 19.84 0.79 20.66
C THR A 323 18.49 1.49 20.45
N VAL A 324 18.02 2.20 21.48
CA VAL A 324 16.76 2.95 21.44
C VAL A 324 17.06 4.42 21.65
N HIS A 325 16.63 5.25 20.73
CA HIS A 325 16.61 6.70 20.87
C HIS A 325 15.20 7.12 21.28
N GLU A 326 14.97 7.25 22.58
CA GLU A 326 13.65 7.49 23.17
C GLU A 326 13.00 8.77 22.62
N ASP A 327 13.76 9.86 22.51
CA ASP A 327 13.29 11.16 22.01
C ASP A 327 12.71 11.09 20.60
N THR A 328 13.25 10.20 19.76
CA THR A 328 12.82 10.03 18.36
C THR A 328 12.03 8.76 18.13
N ARG A 329 11.80 7.96 19.19
CA ARG A 329 11.24 6.60 19.14
C ARG A 329 11.88 5.77 18.02
N THR A 330 13.22 5.83 17.91
CA THR A 330 13.97 5.11 16.88
C THR A 330 14.69 3.91 17.48
N ILE A 331 14.47 2.74 16.90
CA ILE A 331 15.18 1.50 17.21
C ILE A 331 16.23 1.26 16.13
N VAL A 332 17.49 1.16 16.54
CA VAL A 332 18.63 0.94 15.62
C VAL A 332 19.29 -0.39 15.93
N PHE A 333 19.29 -1.28 14.94
CA PHE A 333 19.93 -2.60 14.98
C PHE A 333 21.31 -2.53 14.35
N THR A 334 22.27 -3.26 14.94
CA THR A 334 23.62 -3.41 14.37
C THR A 334 23.70 -4.58 13.39
N THR A 335 22.76 -5.53 13.47
CA THR A 335 22.66 -6.68 12.57
C THR A 335 21.51 -6.50 11.58
N PRO A 336 21.61 -7.08 10.37
CA PRO A 336 20.50 -7.06 9.41
C PRO A 336 19.24 -7.71 10.00
N LEU A 337 18.09 -7.14 9.65
CA LEU A 337 16.77 -7.74 9.90
C LEU A 337 15.97 -7.77 8.58
N PRO A 338 15.19 -8.83 8.31
CA PRO A 338 14.31 -8.86 7.14
C PRO A 338 13.39 -7.63 7.10
N LEU A 339 13.16 -7.05 5.91
CA LEU A 339 12.32 -5.84 5.77
C LEU A 339 10.90 -6.02 6.33
N ARG A 340 10.31 -7.20 6.13
CA ARG A 340 8.98 -7.58 6.65
C ARG A 340 8.95 -7.47 8.18
N ASP A 341 9.96 -7.98 8.88
CA ASP A 341 10.03 -7.93 10.34
C ASP A 341 10.23 -6.49 10.84
N ARG A 342 11.09 -5.72 10.16
CA ARG A 342 11.29 -4.29 10.46
C ARG A 342 10.00 -3.49 10.34
N HIS A 343 9.22 -3.73 9.28
CA HIS A 343 7.94 -3.08 9.08
C HIS A 343 6.90 -3.46 10.13
N ASN A 344 6.85 -4.75 10.51
CA ASN A 344 5.94 -5.19 11.57
C ASN A 344 6.30 -4.53 12.90
N LEU A 345 7.57 -4.58 13.30
CA LEU A 345 8.07 -3.95 14.52
C LEU A 345 7.74 -2.45 14.54
N ALA A 346 8.00 -1.74 13.44
CA ALA A 346 7.72 -0.31 13.31
C ALA A 346 6.23 0.02 13.51
N GLN A 347 5.32 -0.73 12.88
CA GLN A 347 3.88 -0.47 12.96
C GLN A 347 3.26 -0.86 14.30
N VAL A 348 3.69 -1.98 14.88
CA VAL A 348 3.19 -2.47 16.17
C VAL A 348 3.60 -1.52 17.29
N LEU A 349 4.89 -1.17 17.35
CA LEU A 349 5.46 -0.32 18.40
C LEU A 349 5.31 1.18 18.15
N ALA A 350 4.79 1.57 16.97
CA ALA A 350 4.71 2.95 16.51
C ALA A 350 6.07 3.67 16.67
N ALA A 351 7.09 3.08 16.04
CA ALA A 351 8.50 3.45 16.17
C ALA A 351 9.17 3.45 14.79
N THR A 352 10.23 4.25 14.66
CA THR A 352 11.11 4.18 13.50
C THR A 352 12.08 3.02 13.68
N VAL A 353 12.23 2.14 12.68
CA VAL A 353 13.18 1.02 12.74
C VAL A 353 14.26 1.22 11.68
N ARG A 354 15.52 1.10 12.11
CA ARG A 354 16.71 1.18 11.26
C ARG A 354 17.56 -0.07 11.47
N ALA A 355 17.94 -0.72 10.38
CA ALA A 355 18.86 -1.84 10.40
C ALA A 355 19.62 -1.89 9.06
N PRO A 356 20.82 -2.48 9.02
CA PRO A 356 21.47 -2.84 7.77
C PRO A 356 20.55 -3.61 6.83
N GLN A 357 20.77 -3.47 5.52
CA GLN A 357 20.03 -4.23 4.52
C GLN A 357 20.31 -5.74 4.68
N HIS A 358 19.24 -6.54 4.63
CA HIS A 358 19.38 -7.99 4.64
C HIS A 358 19.92 -8.47 3.28
N PRO A 359 20.92 -9.37 3.24
CA PRO A 359 21.53 -9.80 1.96
C PRO A 359 20.52 -10.46 1.02
N ASP A 360 19.55 -11.20 1.57
CA ASP A 360 18.48 -11.85 0.80
C ASP A 360 17.24 -10.95 0.59
N GLU A 361 17.36 -9.64 0.72
CA GLU A 361 16.22 -8.73 0.57
C GLU A 361 15.69 -8.73 -0.87
N ARG A 362 14.39 -9.03 -1.02
CA ARG A 362 13.70 -9.12 -2.33
C ARG A 362 12.67 -8.02 -2.54
N TYR A 363 12.35 -7.26 -1.49
CA TYR A 363 11.45 -6.11 -1.60
C TYR A 363 12.21 -4.82 -1.95
N TRP A 364 11.50 -3.88 -2.58
CA TRP A 364 12.02 -2.54 -2.84
C TRP A 364 12.22 -1.78 -1.52
N ALA A 365 13.20 -0.88 -1.49
CA ALA A 365 13.36 0.03 -0.38
C ALA A 365 12.17 1.00 -0.31
N GLY A 366 11.69 1.31 0.89
CA GLY A 366 10.61 2.27 1.12
C GLY A 366 11.13 3.57 1.72
N ARG A 367 10.35 4.63 1.56
CA ARG A 367 10.59 5.90 2.25
C ARG A 367 10.65 5.75 3.77
N LEU A 368 9.84 4.83 4.32
CA LEU A 368 9.87 4.50 5.76
C LEU A 368 11.17 3.82 6.19
N SER A 369 11.89 3.16 5.28
CA SER A 369 13.23 2.61 5.51
C SER A 369 14.36 3.59 5.17
N GLY A 370 14.05 4.85 4.80
CA GLY A 370 15.02 5.92 4.54
C GLY A 370 15.35 6.17 3.07
N ALA A 371 14.82 5.38 2.13
CA ALA A 371 15.07 5.56 0.71
C ALA A 371 14.46 6.87 0.19
N GLN A 372 15.13 7.49 -0.78
CA GLN A 372 14.69 8.74 -1.41
C GLN A 372 14.08 8.47 -2.79
N PRO A 373 13.12 9.30 -3.25
CA PRO A 373 12.61 9.21 -4.60
C PRO A 373 13.69 9.60 -5.62
N LEU A 374 13.68 8.91 -6.76
CA LEU A 374 14.47 9.27 -7.94
C LEU A 374 13.58 10.07 -8.89
N ILE A 375 14.01 11.26 -9.28
CA ILE A 375 13.27 12.15 -10.18
C ILE A 375 14.04 12.22 -11.49
N ILE A 376 13.39 11.85 -12.60
CA ILE A 376 14.01 11.78 -13.92
C ILE A 376 13.38 12.84 -14.82
N ASP A 377 14.25 13.59 -15.51
CA ASP A 377 13.85 14.46 -16.61
C ASP A 377 13.27 13.62 -17.74
N THR A 378 11.99 13.84 -18.03
CA THR A 378 11.34 13.28 -19.23
C THR A 378 11.41 14.30 -20.35
N PRO A 379 11.74 13.88 -21.59
CA PRO A 379 11.79 14.77 -22.76
C PRO A 379 10.49 15.52 -23.03
#